data_AF-A0A1S8DMF5-F1
#
_entry.id   AF-A0A1S8DMF5-F1
#
_cell.length_a   1.000
_cell.length_b   1.000
_cell.length_c   1.000
_cell.angle_alpha   90.00
_cell.angle_beta   90.00
_cell.angle_gamma   90.00
#
_symmetry.space_group_name_H-M   'P 1'
#
loop_
_entity.id
_entity.type
_entity.pdbx_description
1 polymer ?
#
loop_
_entity_poly.entity_id
_entity_poly.type
_entity_poly.pdbx_seq_one_letter_code
_entity_poly.pdbx_strand_id
1 'polypeptide(L)'
;MKNSASGISSAEALVRFQLEPGQHTISSQNGASSLLLNTEANRNYFVWQEVKMGLVSGGSKLQVVSEQQGRAGVQQCTMIKSNL
;
A
#
# COMPACT_ATOMS: atom_id res chain seq x y z
N MET A 1 -17.99 -12.40 -3.43
CA MET A 1 -17.36 -11.96 -2.16
C MET A 1 -16.12 -11.15 -2.53
N LYS A 2 -15.86 -10.02 -1.86
CA LYS A 2 -14.96 -8.95 -2.35
C LYS A 2 -13.76 -8.76 -1.42
N ASN A 3 -12.55 -8.83 -1.96
CA ASN A 3 -11.26 -8.74 -1.25
C ASN A 3 -10.65 -7.36 -1.39
N SER A 4 -9.88 -6.84 -0.41
CA SER A 4 -9.32 -5.49 -0.53
C SER A 4 -7.87 -5.33 -0.03
N ALA A 5 -7.03 -4.68 -0.83
CA ALA A 5 -5.64 -4.34 -0.50
C ALA A 5 -5.52 -2.84 -0.30
N SER A 6 -4.85 -2.36 0.75
CA SER A 6 -4.66 -0.91 0.96
C SER A 6 -3.18 -0.52 0.87
N GLY A 7 -2.86 0.52 0.10
CA GLY A 7 -1.52 1.09 -0.08
C GLY A 7 -1.45 2.52 0.44
N ILE A 8 -0.33 2.90 1.06
CA ILE A 8 -0.10 4.25 1.60
C ILE A 8 0.79 5.02 0.63
N SER A 9 0.47 6.27 0.30
CA SER A 9 1.32 7.15 -0.53
C SER A 9 1.46 8.52 0.11
N SER A 10 2.70 8.94 0.38
CA SER A 10 3.15 10.28 0.83
C SER A 10 2.33 10.96 1.94
N ALA A 11 2.98 11.07 3.10
CA ALA A 11 2.58 11.74 4.33
C ALA A 11 1.27 11.26 4.98
N GLU A 12 0.12 11.19 4.30
CA GLU A 12 -1.16 10.93 4.99
C GLU A 12 -2.24 10.27 4.11
N ALA A 13 -1.94 9.72 2.93
CA ALA A 13 -2.98 9.15 2.06
C ALA A 13 -3.00 7.61 2.08
N LEU A 14 -4.16 7.04 2.41
CA LEU A 14 -4.48 5.63 2.23
C LEU A 14 -5.31 5.42 0.96
N VAL A 15 -4.88 4.50 0.10
CA VAL A 15 -5.64 3.99 -1.04
C VAL A 15 -6.10 2.57 -0.74
N ARG A 16 -7.36 2.22 -1.03
CA ARG A 16 -7.90 0.86 -0.89
C ARG A 16 -8.34 0.33 -2.25
N PHE A 17 -7.66 -0.71 -2.71
CA PHE A 17 -7.96 -1.51 -3.89
C PHE A 17 -8.82 -2.72 -3.55
N GLN A 18 -9.61 -3.20 -4.49
CA GLN A 18 -10.28 -4.50 -4.42
C GLN A 18 -9.57 -5.44 -5.38
N LEU A 19 -8.99 -6.54 -4.89
CA LEU A 19 -8.15 -7.44 -5.70
C LEU A 19 -8.69 -8.86 -5.67
N GLU A 20 -8.74 -9.54 -6.82
CA GLU A 20 -9.04 -10.97 -6.86
C GLU A 20 -7.96 -11.79 -6.14
N PRO A 21 -8.26 -12.99 -5.61
CA PRO A 21 -7.23 -13.90 -5.09
C PRO A 21 -6.23 -14.24 -6.18
N GLY A 22 -4.93 -14.17 -5.86
CA GLY A 22 -3.87 -14.44 -6.83
C GLY A 22 -2.62 -13.62 -6.59
N GLN A 23 -1.68 -13.70 -7.53
CA GLN A 23 -0.45 -12.95 -7.48
C GLN A 23 -0.63 -11.58 -8.13
N HIS A 24 -0.22 -10.53 -7.41
CA HIS A 24 -0.28 -9.14 -7.85
C HIS A 24 1.08 -8.47 -7.68
N THR A 25 1.44 -7.58 -8.59
CA THR A 25 2.61 -6.71 -8.45
C THR A 25 2.15 -5.30 -8.12
N ILE A 26 2.57 -4.81 -6.96
CA ILE A 26 2.34 -3.43 -6.52
C ILE A 26 3.61 -2.65 -6.81
N SER A 27 3.52 -1.55 -7.54
CA SER A 27 4.65 -0.69 -7.86
C SER A 27 4.41 0.73 -7.39
N SER A 28 5.44 1.37 -6.86
CA SER A 28 5.39 2.81 -6.57
C SER A 28 5.20 3.60 -7.86
N GLN A 29 4.49 4.73 -7.81
CA GLN A 29 4.14 5.52 -9.00
C GLN A 29 5.38 5.98 -9.79
N ASN A 30 6.48 6.28 -9.12
CA ASN A 30 7.74 6.68 -9.75
C ASN A 30 8.60 5.49 -10.21
N GLY A 31 8.12 4.25 -10.08
CA GLY A 31 8.83 3.03 -10.45
C GLY A 31 10.03 2.68 -9.56
N ALA A 32 10.26 3.40 -8.46
CA ALA A 32 11.45 3.20 -7.62
C ALA A 32 11.40 1.92 -6.75
N SER A 33 10.21 1.36 -6.52
CA SER A 33 10.05 0.06 -5.85
C SER A 33 8.85 -0.71 -6.36
N SER A 34 8.95 -2.05 -6.26
CA SER A 34 7.87 -2.99 -6.54
C SER A 34 7.83 -4.08 -5.47
N LEU A 35 6.64 -4.65 -5.25
CA LEU A 35 6.35 -5.69 -4.27
C LEU A 35 5.42 -6.72 -4.89
N LEU A 36 5.82 -7.99 -4.84
CA LEU A 36 4.96 -9.12 -5.20
C LEU A 36 4.08 -9.47 -4.00
N LEU A 37 2.77 -9.56 -4.20
CA LEU A 37 1.79 -9.86 -3.17
C LEU A 37 0.86 -10.98 -3.64
N ASN A 38 0.83 -12.10 -2.92
CA ASN A 38 -0.14 -13.15 -3.13
C ASN A 38 -1.34 -12.93 -2.19
N THR A 39 -2.50 -12.62 -2.76
CA THR A 39 -3.73 -12.34 -2.03
C THR A 39 -4.63 -13.56 -1.93
N GLU A 40 -5.24 -13.75 -0.76
CA GLU A 40 -6.23 -14.82 -0.51
C GLU A 40 -7.63 -14.24 -0.32
N ALA A 41 -8.66 -14.98 -0.72
CA ALA A 41 -10.07 -14.65 -0.50
C ALA A 41 -10.35 -14.24 0.96
N ASN A 42 -11.13 -13.16 1.13
CA ASN A 42 -11.56 -12.62 2.42
C ASN A 42 -10.42 -12.18 3.38
N ARG A 43 -9.23 -11.84 2.85
CA ARG A 43 -8.14 -11.22 3.63
C ARG A 43 -7.89 -9.77 3.25
N ASN A 44 -7.46 -8.99 4.24
CA ASN A 44 -6.94 -7.64 4.03
C ASN A 44 -5.42 -7.65 4.12
N TYR A 45 -4.79 -6.89 3.24
CA TYR A 45 -3.34 -6.70 3.23
C TYR A 45 -3.02 -5.21 3.32
N PHE A 46 -1.98 -4.89 4.09
CA PHE A 46 -1.51 -3.53 4.30
C PHE A 46 -0.11 -3.40 3.73
N VAL A 47 0.06 -2.48 2.80
CA VAL A 47 1.36 -2.18 2.19
C VAL A 47 1.76 -0.77 2.57
N TRP A 48 2.90 -0.66 3.25
CA TRP A 48 3.50 0.61 3.62
C TRP A 48 4.48 1.03 2.53
N GLN A 49 4.31 2.25 2.00
CA GLN A 49 5.31 2.89 1.19
C GLN A 49 6.08 3.90 2.04
N GLU A 50 7.36 3.62 2.29
CA GLU A 50 8.27 4.59 2.85
C GLU A 50 8.77 5.51 1.72
N VAL A 51 8.66 6.82 1.90
CA VAL A 51 9.25 7.82 1.00
C VAL A 51 10.39 8.50 1.75
N LYS A 52 11.63 8.33 1.28
CA LYS A 52 12.79 9.01 1.85
C LYS A 52 13.03 10.31 1.11
N MET A 53 12.89 11.43 1.80
CA MET A 53 13.25 12.74 1.26
C MET A 53 14.75 12.97 1.46
N GLY A 54 15.51 13.13 0.37
CA GLY A 54 16.96 13.37 0.41
C GLY A 54 17.50 13.93 -0.92
N LEU A 55 18.65 14.62 -0.85
CA LEU A 55 19.22 15.49 -1.91
C LEU A 55 19.61 14.81 -3.24
N VAL A 56 19.63 13.47 -3.33
CA VAL A 56 20.25 12.77 -4.50
C VAL A 56 19.31 11.79 -5.21
N SER A 57 18.22 11.35 -4.59
CA SER A 57 17.11 10.66 -5.25
C SER A 57 16.13 10.23 -4.16
N GLY A 58 14.87 10.63 -4.30
CA GLY A 58 13.80 10.21 -3.39
C GLY A 58 13.56 8.71 -3.55
N GLY A 59 14.21 7.90 -2.71
CA GLY A 59 13.97 6.47 -2.68
C GLY A 59 12.57 6.16 -2.17
N SER A 60 11.89 5.20 -2.79
CA SER A 60 10.66 4.62 -2.27
C SER A 60 10.91 3.16 -1.86
N LYS A 61 10.27 2.69 -0.79
CA LYS A 61 10.29 1.28 -0.41
C LYS A 61 8.89 0.80 -0.08
N LEU A 62 8.44 -0.25 -0.75
CA LEU A 62 7.21 -0.96 -0.45
C LEU A 62 7.48 -2.16 0.47
N GLN A 63 6.65 -2.34 1.50
CA GLN A 63 6.70 -3.49 2.38
C GLN A 63 5.31 -3.87 2.89
N VAL A 64 5.04 -5.18 3.00
CA VAL A 64 3.85 -5.67 3.71
C VAL A 64 4.05 -5.46 5.20
N VAL A 65 3.05 -4.92 5.88
CA VAL A 65 3.04 -4.73 7.34
C VAL A 65 1.93 -5.54 8.00
N SER A 66 2.00 -5.71 9.31
CA SER A 66 0.95 -6.40 10.05
C SER A 66 -0.37 -5.62 10.02
N GLU A 67 -1.49 -6.28 10.24
CA GLU A 67 -2.79 -5.61 10.31
C GLU A 67 -2.83 -4.56 11.42
N GLN A 68 -2.19 -4.82 12.56
CA GLN A 68 -2.09 -3.85 13.66
C GLN A 68 -1.32 -2.60 13.22
N GLN A 69 -0.15 -2.77 12.59
CA GLN A 69 0.66 -1.66 12.07
C GLN A 69 -0.06 -0.90 10.96
N GLY A 70 -0.69 -1.63 10.03
CA GLY A 70 -1.46 -1.05 8.95
C GLY A 70 -2.64 -0.22 9.45
N ARG A 71 -3.43 -0.74 10.40
CA ARG A 71 -4.55 -0.01 11.01
C ARG A 71 -4.09 1.21 11.79
N ALA A 72 -2.99 1.12 12.54
CA ALA A 72 -2.41 2.28 13.23
C ALA A 72 -1.97 3.36 12.23
N GLY A 73 -1.29 2.97 11.15
CA GLY A 73 -0.92 3.87 10.05
C GLY A 73 -2.13 4.54 9.41
N VAL A 74 -3.20 3.78 9.14
CA VAL A 74 -4.47 4.30 8.60
C VAL A 74 -5.09 5.34 9.53
N GLN A 75 -5.07 5.12 10.84
CA GLN A 75 -5.63 6.08 11.81
C GLN A 75 -4.87 7.41 11.84
N GLN A 76 -3.60 7.41 11.44
CA GLN A 76 -2.79 8.62 11.34
C GLN A 76 -2.91 9.30 9.95
N CYS A 77 -3.71 8.75 9.03
CA CYS A 77 -3.82 9.21 7.64
C CYS A 77 -5.22 9.80 7.33
N THR A 78 -5.27 10.82 6.49
CA THR A 78 -6.52 11.31 5.89
C THR A 78 -6.92 10.43 4.71
N MET A 79 -8.07 9.74 4.81
CA MET A 79 -8.52 8.79 3.78
C MET A 79 -8.82 9.49 2.45
N ILE A 80 -8.02 9.21 1.41
CA ILE A 80 -8.32 9.62 0.03
C ILE A 80 -9.00 8.45 -0.69
N LYS A 81 -10.28 8.60 -1.03
CA LYS A 81 -10.99 7.62 -1.86
C LYS A 81 -10.54 7.77 -3.31
N SER A 82 -9.82 6.77 -3.84
CA SER A 82 -9.56 6.67 -5.28
C SER A 82 -10.67 5.87 -5.95
N ASN A 83 -11.24 6.43 -7.02
CA ASN A 83 -12.22 5.76 -7.88
C ASN A 83 -11.44 5.13 -9.04
N LEU A 84 -11.20 3.81 -8.98
CA LEU A 84 -10.68 3.01 -10.08
C LEU A 84 -11.69 1.93 -10.41
#